data_AF-A0A820PA96-F1
#
_entry.id   AF-A0A820PA96-F1
#
_cell.length_a   1.000
_cell.length_b   1.000
_cell.length_c   1.000
_cell.angle_alpha   90.00
_cell.angle_beta   90.00
_cell.angle_gamma   90.00
#
_symmetry.space_group_name_H-M   'P 1'
#
loop_
_entity.id
_entity.type
_entity.pdbx_description
1 polymer ?
#
loop_
_entity_poly.entity_id
_entity_poly.type
_entity_poly.pdbx_seq_one_letter_code
_entity_poly.pdbx_strand_id
1 'polypeptide(L)'
;MNTLVNFCRQQNIPEIQINSLQCTYHQQSPVWWYTKPMFLYSMLNRALRMLDMEVMIKLGFFIRSLHLQLKQLHQEQSANFQQAFTVYRGQELSQQDFQNLRNSKGGLLSFNNFLST
;
A
#
# COMPACT_ATOMS: atom_id res chain seq x y z
N MET A 1 -6.04 4.22 15.18
CA MET A 1 -4.90 3.51 15.79
C MET A 1 -5.36 2.37 16.70
N ASN A 2 -6.08 2.62 17.80
CA ASN A 2 -6.47 1.57 18.75
C ASN A 2 -7.23 0.38 18.12
N THR A 3 -8.16 0.65 17.19
CA THR A 3 -8.89 -0.40 16.46
C THR A 3 -7.97 -1.29 15.61
N LEU A 4 -6.94 -0.70 14.97
CA LEU A 4 -5.95 -1.44 14.20
C LEU A 4 -5.07 -2.29 15.12
N VAL A 5 -4.60 -1.72 16.24
CA VAL A 5 -3.78 -2.43 17.23
C VAL A 5 -4.49 -3.68 17.76
N ASN A 6 -5.75 -3.55 18.15
CA ASN A 6 -6.54 -4.69 18.63
C ASN A 6 -6.73 -5.77 17.56
N PHE A 7 -6.95 -5.37 16.31
CA PHE A 7 -7.02 -6.29 15.19
C PHE A 7 -5.68 -7.01 14.95
N CYS A 8 -4.55 -6.29 14.97
CA CYS A 8 -3.23 -6.88 14.78
C CYS A 8 -2.92 -7.97 15.83
N ARG A 9 -3.35 -7.77 17.08
CA ARG A 9 -3.21 -8.78 18.16
C ARG A 9 -3.97 -10.07 17.86
N GLN A 10 -5.15 -9.96 17.23
CA GLN A 10 -5.94 -11.13 16.80
C GLN A 10 -5.32 -11.86 15.60
N GLN A 11 -4.51 -11.15 14.79
CA GLN A 11 -3.86 -11.69 13.59
C GLN A 11 -2.46 -12.28 13.85
N ASN A 12 -2.09 -12.53 15.12
CA ASN A 12 -0.78 -13.05 15.52
C ASN A 12 0.41 -12.21 15.02
N ILE A 13 0.22 -10.90 14.82
CA ILE A 13 1.34 -10.00 14.53
C ILE A 13 2.20 -9.88 15.80
N PRO A 14 3.54 -9.99 15.71
CA PRO A 14 4.40 -9.91 16.89
C PRO A 14 4.18 -8.60 17.67
N GLU A 15 3.95 -8.70 18.98
CA GLU A 15 3.63 -7.55 19.84
C GLU A 15 4.72 -6.46 19.77
N ILE A 16 5.98 -6.84 19.56
CA ILE A 16 7.09 -5.89 19.39
C ILE A 16 6.90 -4.97 18.16
N GLN A 17 6.32 -5.49 17.07
CA GLN A 17 6.03 -4.70 15.87
C GLN A 17 4.80 -3.81 16.08
N ILE A 18 3.78 -4.31 16.79
CA ILE A 18 2.59 -3.53 17.16
C ILE A 18 2.98 -2.36 18.05
N ASN A 19 3.78 -2.61 19.09
CA ASN A 19 4.29 -1.58 20.00
C ASN A 19 5.18 -0.57 19.27
N SER A 20 6.08 -1.04 18.39
CA SER A 20 6.88 -0.16 17.56
C SER A 20 6.01 0.77 16.72
N LEU A 21 4.97 0.25 16.05
CA LEU A 21 4.02 1.07 15.32
C LEU A 21 3.35 2.10 16.24
N GLN A 22 2.77 1.65 17.35
CA GLN A 22 2.01 2.54 18.25
C GLN A 22 2.86 3.67 18.84
N CYS A 23 4.10 3.38 19.26
CA CYS A 23 4.99 4.36 19.89
C CYS A 23 5.65 5.31 18.88
N THR A 24 5.93 4.83 17.67
CA THR A 24 6.77 5.57 16.71
C THR A 24 6.01 6.03 15.46
N TYR A 25 4.70 5.74 15.33
CA TYR A 25 3.94 6.05 14.11
C TYR A 25 4.09 7.51 13.67
N HIS A 26 3.95 8.45 14.60
CA HIS A 26 4.02 9.89 14.33
C HIS A 26 5.45 10.43 14.17
N GLN A 27 6.48 9.62 14.47
CA GLN A 27 7.89 10.00 14.31
C GLN A 27 8.40 9.81 12.89
N GLN A 28 7.64 9.08 12.06
CA GLN A 28 8.03 8.73 10.69
C GLN A 28 6.90 9.08 9.72
N SER A 29 7.25 9.28 8.45
CA SER A 29 6.25 9.62 7.44
C SER A 29 5.41 8.41 7.01
N PRO A 30 4.17 8.62 6.53
CA PRO A 30 3.35 7.53 5.98
C PRO A 30 4.04 6.70 4.90
N VAL A 31 4.79 7.33 3.99
CA VAL A 31 5.58 6.66 2.94
C VAL A 31 6.67 5.81 3.56
N TRP A 32 7.34 6.26 4.62
CA TRP A 32 8.33 5.45 5.33
C TRP A 32 7.70 4.18 5.91
N TRP A 33 6.52 4.29 6.52
CA TRP A 33 5.78 3.12 7.01
C TRP A 33 5.30 2.19 5.90
N TYR A 34 4.99 2.74 4.72
CA TYR A 34 4.63 1.96 3.55
C TYR A 34 5.83 1.23 2.94
N THR A 35 7.04 1.80 2.97
CA THR A 35 8.23 1.15 2.39
C THR A 35 9.01 0.28 3.37
N LYS A 36 8.77 0.42 4.68
CA LYS A 36 9.41 -0.40 5.71
C LYS A 36 9.01 -1.88 5.57
N PRO A 37 9.96 -2.84 5.60
CA PRO A 37 9.68 -4.27 5.52
C PRO A 37 9.07 -4.79 6.84
N MET A 38 7.80 -4.49 7.06
CA MET A 38 7.03 -4.88 8.23
C MET A 38 5.57 -5.16 7.86
N PHE A 39 4.80 -5.65 8.83
CA PHE A 39 3.43 -6.12 8.61
C PHE A 39 2.50 -5.09 7.96
N LEU A 40 2.70 -3.78 8.20
CA LEU A 40 1.76 -2.74 7.79
C LEU A 40 1.67 -2.61 6.26
N TYR A 41 2.80 -2.67 5.55
CA TYR A 41 2.84 -2.67 4.08
C TYR A 41 2.09 -3.88 3.49
N SER A 42 2.41 -5.08 3.97
CA SER A 42 1.81 -6.32 3.48
C SER A 42 0.31 -6.40 3.80
N MET A 43 -0.09 -5.96 5.00
CA MET A 43 -1.47 -5.92 5.44
C MET A 43 -2.30 -4.96 4.58
N LEU A 44 -1.78 -3.74 4.33
CA LEU A 44 -2.46 -2.77 3.49
C LEU A 44 -2.63 -3.26 2.05
N ASN A 45 -1.56 -3.73 1.41
CA ASN A 45 -1.65 -4.16 0.01
C ASN A 45 -2.51 -5.42 -0.15
N ARG A 46 -2.52 -6.33 0.83
CA ARG A 46 -3.43 -7.47 0.82
C ARG A 46 -4.88 -7.02 0.96
N ALA A 47 -5.19 -6.14 1.90
CA ALA A 47 -6.54 -5.65 2.11
C ALA A 47 -7.09 -4.96 0.86
N LEU A 48 -6.29 -4.09 0.24
CA LEU A 48 -6.67 -3.42 -1.01
C LEU A 48 -6.83 -4.39 -2.18
N ARG A 49 -5.94 -5.38 -2.33
CA ARG A 49 -6.02 -6.37 -3.41
C ARG A 49 -7.26 -7.25 -3.30
N MET A 50 -7.61 -7.65 -2.07
CA MET A 50 -8.76 -8.52 -1.79
C MET A 50 -10.07 -7.74 -1.59
N LEU A 51 -10.02 -6.40 -1.63
CA LEU A 51 -11.14 -5.54 -1.27
C LEU A 51 -11.73 -5.88 0.11
N ASP A 52 -10.84 -6.18 1.07
CA ASP A 52 -11.21 -6.49 2.45
C ASP A 52 -11.63 -5.21 3.18
N MET A 53 -12.92 -4.90 3.08
CA MET A 53 -13.52 -3.68 3.64
C MET A 53 -13.30 -3.56 5.14
N GLU A 54 -13.32 -4.67 5.88
CA GLU A 54 -13.13 -4.65 7.32
C GLU A 54 -11.73 -4.16 7.68
N VAL A 55 -10.71 -4.69 7.01
CA VAL A 55 -9.31 -4.29 7.24
C VAL A 55 -9.04 -2.90 6.68
N MET A 56 -9.60 -2.57 5.51
CA MET A 56 -9.48 -1.24 4.91
C MET A 56 -10.01 -0.14 5.82
N ILE A 57 -11.17 -0.34 6.47
CA ILE A 57 -11.72 0.64 7.43
C ILE A 57 -10.76 0.83 8.61
N LYS A 58 -10.19 -0.25 9.16
CA LYS A 58 -9.21 -0.17 10.26
C LYS A 58 -7.92 0.55 9.84
N LEU A 59 -7.52 0.43 8.58
CA LEU A 59 -6.39 1.12 7.95
C LEU A 59 -6.74 2.48 7.37
N GLY A 60 -7.99 2.95 7.48
CA GLY A 60 -8.48 4.14 6.78
C GLY A 60 -7.67 5.41 7.09
N PHE A 61 -7.21 5.55 8.35
CA PHE A 61 -6.32 6.65 8.73
C PHE A 61 -4.99 6.60 7.98
N PHE A 62 -4.40 5.40 7.84
CA PHE A 62 -3.12 5.21 7.16
C PHE A 62 -3.26 5.36 5.65
N ILE A 63 -4.33 4.82 5.05
CA ILE A 63 -4.67 5.01 3.63
C ILE A 63 -4.76 6.51 3.30
N ARG A 64 -5.50 7.27 4.11
CA ARG A 64 -5.64 8.72 3.93
C ARG A 64 -4.29 9.43 4.07
N SER A 65 -3.53 9.16 5.14
CA SER A 65 -2.24 9.79 5.37
C SER A 65 -1.23 9.49 4.26
N LEU A 66 -1.18 8.23 3.79
CA LEU A 66 -0.32 7.82 2.68
C LEU A 66 -0.72 8.51 1.37
N HIS A 67 -2.01 8.51 1.04
CA HIS A 67 -2.51 9.18 -0.17
C HIS A 67 -2.17 10.68 -0.17
N LEU A 68 -2.38 11.37 0.95
CA LEU A 68 -2.07 12.80 1.05
C LEU A 68 -0.57 13.08 0.88
N GLN A 69 0.30 12.28 1.49
CA GLN A 69 1.74 12.44 1.32
C GLN A 69 2.18 12.14 -0.12
N LEU A 70 1.66 11.09 -0.75
CA LEU A 70 1.96 10.79 -2.15
C LEU A 70 1.51 11.91 -3.09
N LYS A 71 0.34 12.51 -2.83
CA LYS A 71 -0.14 13.68 -3.59
C LYS A 71 0.81 14.87 -3.46
N GLN A 72 1.30 15.16 -2.25
CA GLN A 72 2.28 16.21 -2.03
C GLN A 72 3.59 15.93 -2.79
N LEU A 73 4.15 14.73 -2.63
CA LEU A 73 5.39 14.33 -3.30
C LEU A 73 5.23 14.37 -4.83
N HIS A 74 4.08 13.99 -5.36
CA HIS A 74 3.78 14.10 -6.78
C HIS A 74 3.76 15.56 -7.26
N GLN A 75 3.19 16.48 -6.48
CA GLN A 75 3.21 17.91 -6.82
C GLN A 75 4.64 18.47 -6.82
N GLU A 76 5.44 18.13 -5.82
CA GLU A 76 6.86 18.49 -5.74
C GLU A 76 7.67 17.91 -6.91
N GLN A 77 7.43 16.65 -7.26
CA GLN A 77 8.07 16.00 -8.40
C GLN A 77 7.66 16.64 -9.72
N SER A 78 6.37 16.94 -9.92
CA SER A 78 5.84 17.49 -11.18
C SER A 78 6.29 18.93 -11.42
N ALA A 79 6.53 19.69 -10.34
CA ALA A 79 7.12 21.03 -10.44
C ALA A 79 8.57 20.98 -10.95
N ASN A 80 9.32 19.93 -10.62
CA ASN A 80 10.74 19.77 -10.96
C ASN A 80 10.99 18.88 -12.20
N PHE A 81 10.04 18.02 -12.55
CA PHE A 81 10.18 17.00 -13.58
C PHE A 81 8.86 16.80 -14.33
N GLN A 82 8.76 17.37 -15.53
CA GLN A 82 7.55 17.36 -16.36
C GLN A 82 7.52 16.25 -17.40
N GLN A 83 8.54 15.39 -17.44
CA GLN A 83 8.66 14.35 -18.46
C GLN A 83 8.12 13.02 -17.94
N ALA A 84 7.44 12.29 -18.82
CA ALA A 84 7.12 10.90 -18.57
C ALA A 84 8.42 10.08 -18.44
N PHE A 85 8.45 9.16 -17.49
CA PHE A 85 9.58 8.27 -17.28
C PHE A 85 9.11 6.82 -17.16
N THR A 86 9.98 5.90 -17.54
CA THR A 86 9.70 4.46 -17.49
C THR A 86 10.13 3.90 -16.14
N VAL A 87 9.27 3.08 -15.56
CA VAL A 87 9.49 2.35 -14.31
C VAL A 87 9.25 0.86 -14.51
N TYR A 88 9.75 0.01 -13.61
CA TYR A 88 9.75 -1.44 -13.81
C TYR A 88 9.20 -2.16 -12.58
N ARG A 89 8.09 -2.88 -12.76
CA ARG A 89 7.47 -3.65 -11.68
C ARG A 89 7.50 -5.14 -11.99
N GLY A 90 8.12 -5.91 -11.08
CA GLY A 90 7.93 -7.35 -11.02
C GLY A 90 6.57 -7.69 -10.40
N GLN A 91 5.84 -8.62 -11.00
CA GLN A 91 4.57 -9.12 -10.46
C GLN A 91 4.45 -10.60 -10.75
N GLU A 92 4.25 -11.39 -9.69
CA GLU A 92 3.84 -12.78 -9.83
C GLU A 92 2.38 -12.83 -10.29
N LEU A 93 2.09 -13.67 -11.28
CA LEU A 93 0.78 -13.87 -11.86
C LEU A 93 0.55 -15.37 -12.06
N SER A 94 -0.70 -15.81 -11.88
CA SER A 94 -1.07 -17.16 -12.29
C SER A 94 -1.00 -17.28 -13.81
N GLN A 95 -0.80 -18.51 -14.31
CA GLN A 95 -0.82 -18.77 -15.75
C GLN A 95 -2.15 -18.30 -16.36
N GLN A 96 -3.27 -18.47 -15.65
CA GLN A 96 -4.59 -18.04 -16.10
C GLN A 96 -4.67 -16.51 -16.22
N ASP A 97 -4.23 -15.77 -15.19
CA ASP A 97 -4.25 -14.30 -15.22
C ASP A 97 -3.33 -13.76 -16.32
N PHE A 98 -2.19 -14.41 -16.56
CA PHE A 98 -1.30 -14.06 -17.65
C PHE A 98 -1.96 -14.25 -19.03
N GLN A 99 -2.68 -15.36 -19.25
CA GLN A 99 -3.42 -15.55 -20.50
C GLN A 99 -4.56 -14.55 -20.66
N ASN A 100 -5.29 -14.25 -19.57
CA ASN A 100 -6.32 -13.21 -19.58
C ASN A 100 -5.74 -11.86 -19.99
N LEU A 101 -4.59 -11.48 -19.41
CA LEU A 101 -3.87 -10.25 -19.73
C LEU A 101 -3.42 -10.21 -21.20
N ARG A 102 -2.94 -11.34 -21.74
CA ARG A 102 -2.54 -11.45 -23.15
C ARG A 102 -3.74 -11.29 -24.09
N ASN A 103 -4.91 -11.78 -23.70
CA ASN A 103 -6.13 -11.70 -24.49
C ASN A 103 -6.81 -10.34 -24.38
N SER A 104 -6.55 -9.56 -23.33
CA SER A 104 -7.08 -8.21 -23.12
C SER A 104 -6.21 -7.09 -23.73
N LYS A 105 -5.37 -7.39 -24.73
CA LYS A 105 -4.53 -6.38 -25.40
C LYS A 105 -5.38 -5.23 -25.96
N GLY A 106 -4.93 -4.00 -25.72
CA GLY A 106 -5.69 -2.80 -26.07
C GLY A 106 -6.77 -2.41 -25.04
N GLY A 107 -7.00 -3.23 -24.01
CA GLY A 107 -7.86 -2.89 -22.87
C GLY A 107 -7.18 -2.06 -21.79
N LEU A 108 -7.93 -1.72 -20.75
CA LEU A 108 -7.45 -0.99 -19.57
C LEU A 108 -7.11 -1.95 -18.42
N LEU A 109 -6.07 -1.60 -17.66
CA LEU A 109 -5.72 -2.26 -16.41
C LEU A 109 -6.02 -1.34 -15.25
N SER A 110 -6.67 -1.88 -14.22
CA SER A 110 -6.97 -1.19 -12.98
C SER A 110 -6.35 -1.94 -11.80
N PHE A 111 -5.87 -1.19 -10.81
CA PHE A 111 -5.28 -1.73 -9.60
C PHE A 111 -5.99 -1.14 -8.39
N ASN A 112 -6.38 -1.99 -7.45
CA ASN A 112 -7.03 -1.55 -6.21
C ASN A 112 -6.03 -1.08 -5.14
N ASN A 113 -4.74 -1.37 -5.35
CA ASN A 113 -3.66 -1.08 -4.41
C ASN A 113 -2.71 0.00 -4.91
N PHE A 114 -1.95 0.59 -3.98
CA PHE A 114 -0.83 1.45 -4.32
C PHE A 114 0.23 0.66 -5.10
N LEU A 115 0.74 1.26 -6.17
CA LEU A 115 1.79 0.67 -7.00
C LEU A 115 3.17 1.11 -6.52
N SER A 116 4.06 0.15 -6.41
CA SER A 116 5.50 0.34 -6.21
C SER A 116 6.21 -0.23 -7.44
N THR A 117 7.10 0.56 -8.04
CA THR A 117 7.64 0.38 -9.40
C THR A 117 9.11 0.77 -9.46
#